data_AF-A0A1F4PNL9-F1
#
_entry.id   AF-A0A1F4PNL9-F1
#
_cell.length_a   1.000
_cell.length_b   1.000
_cell.length_c   1.000
_cell.angle_alpha   90.00
_cell.angle_beta   90.00
_cell.angle_gamma   90.00
#
_symmetry.space_group_name_H-M   'P 1'
#
loop_
_entity.id
_entity.type
_entity.pdbx_description
1 polymer ?
#
loop_
_entity_poly.entity_id
_entity_poly.type
_entity_poly.pdbx_seq_one_letter_code
_entity_poly.pdbx_strand_id
1 'polypeptide(L)'
;MDDQEPTKAMDQEEIIIEKEWKRIERLLSMKHHLAYGMAVIEADKLFREVLGIVSFGETMHEAIQNVAGQLSNLKGVLESRKVYEDIVEVPGFTIDRKTAEHATAIYLQAILDLMGRDFEAKGWWQRFINEWVYFGESHPQLLRGLLVGVLIFLVGVWFLADTAPGQWLVDLAVGFTHFVLSWVWWLILLLAIILGVVAVSWIFFERRKR
;
A
#
# COMPACT_ATOMS: atom_id res chain seq x y z
N MET A 1 13.36 10.78 -31.12
CA MET A 1 13.57 9.39 -31.56
C MET A 1 13.76 8.59 -30.28
N ASP A 2 12.66 8.19 -29.63
CA ASP A 2 12.73 7.24 -28.50
C ASP A 2 11.39 6.55 -28.24
N ASP A 3 10.65 6.23 -29.30
CA ASP A 3 9.32 5.57 -29.21
C ASP A 3 9.41 4.06 -29.50
N GLN A 4 10.58 3.42 -29.35
CA GLN A 4 10.79 1.99 -29.67
C GLN A 4 11.19 1.10 -28.48
N GLU A 5 11.31 1.62 -27.26
CA GLU A 5 11.68 0.84 -26.08
C GLU A 5 10.56 0.00 -25.42
N PRO A 6 9.29 0.44 -25.30
CA PRO A 6 8.30 -0.31 -24.51
C PRO A 6 7.90 -1.64 -25.16
N THR A 7 7.84 -1.70 -26.49
CA THR A 7 7.39 -2.89 -27.22
C THR A 7 8.40 -4.04 -27.10
N LYS A 8 9.71 -3.74 -27.12
CA LYS A 8 10.75 -4.77 -27.02
C LYS A 8 10.87 -5.39 -25.62
N ALA A 9 10.57 -4.62 -24.57
CA ALA A 9 10.59 -5.11 -23.20
C ALA A 9 9.45 -6.11 -22.96
N MET A 10 8.24 -5.79 -23.42
CA MET A 10 7.08 -6.69 -23.34
C MET A 10 7.30 -7.99 -24.11
N ASP A 11 7.84 -7.91 -25.33
CA ASP A 11 8.11 -9.11 -26.15
C ASP A 11 9.13 -10.05 -25.46
N GLN A 12 10.13 -9.51 -24.76
CA GLN A 12 11.11 -10.31 -24.02
C GLN A 12 10.50 -10.98 -22.77
N GLU A 13 9.63 -10.27 -22.06
CA GLU A 13 8.94 -10.79 -20.88
C GLU A 13 7.97 -11.92 -21.24
N GLU A 14 7.21 -11.78 -22.32
CA GLU A 14 6.29 -12.82 -22.80
C GLU A 14 7.04 -14.13 -23.14
N ILE A 15 8.23 -14.03 -23.76
CA ILE A 15 9.09 -15.18 -24.07
C ILE A 15 9.61 -15.87 -22.79
N ILE A 16 9.96 -15.10 -21.76
CA ILE A 16 10.43 -15.65 -20.48
C ILE A 16 9.30 -16.41 -19.79
N ILE A 17 8.10 -15.81 -19.75
CA ILE A 17 6.91 -16.42 -19.15
C ILE A 17 6.55 -17.72 -19.86
N GLU A 18 6.54 -17.76 -21.20
CA GLU A 18 6.26 -18.98 -21.96
C GLU A 18 7.26 -20.10 -21.64
N LYS A 19 8.55 -19.76 -21.53
CA LYS A 19 9.61 -20.72 -21.21
C LYS A 19 9.46 -21.29 -19.81
N GLU A 20 9.21 -20.44 -18.81
CA GLU A 20 8.99 -20.88 -17.43
C GLU A 20 7.69 -21.66 -17.30
N TRP A 21 6.65 -21.31 -18.07
CA TRP A 21 5.38 -22.05 -18.09
C TRP A 21 5.56 -23.49 -18.62
N LYS A 22 6.31 -23.66 -19.72
CA LYS A 22 6.64 -25.00 -20.25
C LYS A 22 7.36 -25.89 -19.23
N ARG A 23 8.10 -25.29 -18.30
CA ARG A 23 8.75 -26.02 -17.20
C ARG A 23 7.73 -26.49 -16.17
N ILE A 24 6.74 -25.66 -15.81
CA ILE A 24 5.62 -26.02 -14.93
C ILE A 24 4.81 -27.18 -15.53
N GLU A 25 4.47 -27.10 -16.82
CA GLU A 25 3.75 -28.18 -17.53
C GLU A 25 4.52 -29.49 -17.51
N ARG A 26 5.85 -29.44 -17.69
CA ARG A 26 6.71 -30.62 -17.60
C ARG A 26 6.63 -31.24 -16.20
N LEU A 27 6.67 -30.43 -15.15
CA LEU A 27 6.55 -30.91 -13.77
C LEU A 27 5.19 -31.57 -13.50
N LEU A 28 4.09 -30.98 -13.98
CA LEU A 28 2.74 -31.55 -13.89
C LEU A 28 2.60 -32.87 -14.66
N SER A 29 3.35 -33.04 -15.76
CA SER A 29 3.34 -34.28 -16.56
C SER A 29 4.03 -35.46 -15.85
N MET A 30 4.89 -35.19 -14.87
CA MET A 30 5.58 -36.23 -14.10
C MET A 30 4.59 -36.94 -13.17
N LYS A 31 4.71 -38.26 -13.04
CA LYS A 31 3.80 -39.09 -12.22
C LYS A 31 4.30 -39.25 -10.78
N HIS A 32 4.70 -38.16 -10.13
CA HIS A 32 5.23 -38.19 -8.76
C HIS A 32 4.89 -36.93 -7.95
N HIS A 33 4.54 -37.11 -6.67
CA HIS A 33 4.05 -36.06 -5.77
C HIS A 33 5.01 -34.88 -5.56
N LEU A 34 6.32 -35.14 -5.49
CA LEU A 34 7.32 -34.05 -5.40
C LEU A 34 7.29 -33.11 -6.62
N ALA A 35 7.01 -33.64 -7.81
CA ALA A 35 6.94 -32.81 -9.01
C ALA A 35 5.71 -31.90 -8.99
N TYR A 36 4.60 -32.35 -8.39
CA TYR A 36 3.39 -31.56 -8.20
C TYR A 36 3.62 -30.38 -7.26
N GLY A 37 4.26 -30.60 -6.12
CA GLY A 37 4.66 -29.52 -5.22
C GLY A 37 5.59 -28.52 -5.90
N MET A 38 6.58 -29.03 -6.66
CA MET A 38 7.50 -28.18 -7.42
C MET A 38 6.79 -27.35 -8.48
N ALA A 39 5.77 -27.90 -9.16
CA ALA A 39 4.99 -27.16 -10.15
C ALA A 39 4.27 -25.96 -9.54
N VAL A 40 3.71 -26.12 -8.34
CA VAL A 40 3.05 -25.03 -7.60
C VAL A 40 4.07 -23.98 -7.15
N ILE A 41 5.24 -24.39 -6.66
CA ILE A 41 6.33 -23.48 -6.28
C ILE A 41 6.79 -22.63 -7.46
N GLU A 42 7.00 -23.24 -8.63
CA GLU A 42 7.43 -22.53 -9.83
C GLU A 42 6.34 -21.60 -10.38
N ALA A 43 5.08 -22.00 -10.31
CA ALA A 43 3.96 -21.13 -10.69
C ALA A 43 3.81 -19.92 -9.76
N ASP A 44 3.94 -20.13 -8.45
CA ASP A 44 3.91 -19.03 -7.47
C ASP A 44 5.11 -18.09 -7.69
N LYS A 45 6.32 -18.62 -7.95
CA LYS A 45 7.51 -17.83 -8.28
C LYS A 45 7.26 -16.92 -9.49
N LEU A 46 6.77 -17.50 -10.59
CA LEU A 46 6.46 -16.75 -11.81
C LEU A 46 5.40 -15.68 -11.56
N PHE A 47 4.36 -16.01 -10.78
CA PHE A 47 3.37 -15.04 -10.36
C PHE A 47 3.97 -13.91 -9.52
N ARG A 48 4.93 -14.17 -8.62
CA ARG A 48 5.62 -13.11 -7.86
C ARG A 48 6.42 -12.19 -8.76
N GLU A 49 7.10 -12.75 -9.76
CA GLU A 49 7.88 -11.97 -10.72
C GLU A 49 6.98 -11.01 -11.49
N VAL A 50 5.86 -11.51 -12.03
CA VAL A 50 4.86 -10.67 -12.70
C VAL A 50 4.26 -9.65 -11.74
N LEU A 51 3.89 -10.07 -10.53
CA LEU A 51 3.31 -9.19 -9.52
C LEU A 51 4.27 -8.06 -9.10
N GLY A 52 5.57 -8.34 -9.03
CA GLY A 52 6.61 -7.36 -8.69
C GLY A 52 6.84 -6.31 -9.77
N ILE A 53 6.43 -6.57 -11.01
CA ILE A 53 6.46 -5.58 -12.10
C ILE A 53 5.27 -4.62 -11.97
N VAL A 54 4.10 -5.15 -11.59
CA VAL A 54 2.82 -4.43 -11.68
C VAL A 54 2.31 -3.85 -10.36
N SER A 55 2.83 -4.33 -9.23
CA SER A 55 2.36 -4.02 -7.90
C SER A 55 3.52 -3.70 -6.96
N PHE A 56 3.18 -3.06 -5.84
CA PHE A 56 4.10 -2.71 -4.78
C PHE A 56 3.53 -3.21 -3.46
N GLY A 57 4.38 -3.49 -2.47
CA GLY A 57 3.98 -3.93 -1.14
C GLY A 57 5.18 -4.45 -0.36
N GLU A 58 5.17 -4.28 0.96
CA GLU A 58 6.22 -4.85 1.81
C GLU A 58 6.03 -6.36 1.96
N THR A 59 4.76 -6.78 2.00
CA THR A 59 4.39 -8.18 2.01
C THR A 59 3.76 -8.59 0.69
N MET A 60 3.94 -9.85 0.35
CA MET A 60 3.30 -10.42 -0.83
C MET A 60 1.76 -10.49 -0.66
N HIS A 61 1.22 -10.42 0.57
CA HIS A 61 -0.24 -10.29 0.74
C HIS A 61 -0.72 -8.90 0.31
N GLU A 62 -0.04 -7.84 0.75
CA GLU A 62 -0.32 -6.46 0.32
C GLU A 62 -0.21 -6.29 -1.20
N ALA A 63 0.85 -6.86 -1.80
CA ALA A 63 1.05 -6.79 -3.25
C ALA A 63 -0.14 -7.40 -4.02
N ILE A 64 -0.71 -8.51 -3.55
CA ILE A 64 -1.91 -9.14 -4.15
C ILE A 64 -3.15 -8.26 -3.94
N GLN A 65 -3.32 -7.68 -2.74
CA GLN A 65 -4.46 -6.82 -2.45
C GLN A 65 -4.49 -5.56 -3.31
N ASN A 66 -3.32 -5.00 -3.62
CA ASN A 66 -3.20 -3.83 -4.48
C ASN A 66 -3.68 -4.08 -5.92
N VAL A 67 -3.55 -5.32 -6.40
CA VAL A 67 -4.05 -5.75 -7.72
C VAL A 67 -5.37 -6.53 -7.65
N ALA A 68 -6.01 -6.62 -6.49
CA ALA A 68 -7.23 -7.43 -6.28
C ALA A 68 -8.32 -7.18 -7.31
N GLY A 69 -8.54 -5.92 -7.72
CA GLY A 69 -9.55 -5.57 -8.72
C GLY A 69 -9.16 -5.89 -10.18
N GLN A 70 -7.92 -6.29 -10.46
CA GLN A 70 -7.48 -6.77 -11.76
C GLN A 70 -7.64 -8.30 -11.86
N LEU A 71 -7.47 -9.00 -10.74
CA LEU A 71 -7.61 -10.45 -10.62
C LEU A 71 -9.08 -10.88 -10.78
N SER A 72 -9.35 -11.77 -11.72
CA SER A 72 -10.67 -12.37 -11.94
C SER A 72 -11.07 -13.31 -10.79
N ASN A 73 -10.09 -13.90 -10.09
CA ASN A 73 -10.30 -14.87 -9.01
C ASN A 73 -9.34 -14.65 -7.83
N LEU A 74 -9.51 -13.55 -7.10
CA LEU A 74 -8.70 -13.24 -5.91
C LEU A 74 -8.72 -14.37 -4.86
N LYS A 75 -9.91 -14.94 -4.58
CA LYS A 75 -10.07 -16.01 -3.59
C LYS A 75 -9.24 -17.23 -3.96
N GLY A 76 -9.30 -17.64 -5.24
CA GLY A 76 -8.49 -18.73 -5.76
C GLY A 76 -6.99 -18.47 -5.60
N VAL A 77 -6.52 -17.26 -5.91
CA VAL A 77 -5.09 -16.92 -5.76
C VAL A 77 -4.63 -17.05 -4.30
N LEU A 78 -5.44 -16.59 -3.34
CA LEU A 78 -5.14 -16.72 -1.92
C LEU A 78 -5.16 -18.19 -1.46
N GLU A 79 -6.09 -19.00 -1.96
CA GLU A 79 -6.16 -20.44 -1.67
C GLU A 79 -4.97 -21.20 -2.25
N SER A 80 -4.62 -20.97 -3.52
CA SER A 80 -3.43 -21.55 -4.17
C SER A 80 -2.15 -21.18 -3.46
N ARG A 81 -2.09 -19.96 -2.92
CA ARG A 81 -0.94 -19.51 -2.15
C ARG A 81 -0.84 -20.18 -0.79
N LYS A 82 -1.96 -20.43 -0.13
CA LYS A 82 -1.95 -21.24 1.09
C LYS A 82 -1.39 -22.64 0.81
N VAL A 83 -1.75 -23.23 -0.34
CA VAL A 83 -1.15 -24.52 -0.77
C VAL A 83 0.36 -24.40 -0.95
N TYR A 84 0.85 -23.32 -1.57
CA TYR A 84 2.29 -23.03 -1.66
C TYR A 84 2.94 -22.93 -0.27
N GLU A 85 2.34 -22.17 0.65
CA GLU A 85 2.84 -21.99 2.02
C GLU A 85 2.90 -23.33 2.75
N ASP A 86 1.86 -24.15 2.65
CA ASP A 86 1.83 -25.50 3.24
C ASP A 86 2.93 -26.41 2.65
N ILE A 87 3.22 -26.34 1.34
CA ILE A 87 4.31 -27.10 0.72
C ILE A 87 5.68 -26.69 1.28
N VAL A 88 5.89 -25.39 1.53
CA VAL A 88 7.20 -24.85 1.95
C VAL A 88 7.40 -25.00 3.46
N GLU A 89 6.36 -24.73 4.25
CA GLU A 89 6.47 -24.61 5.70
C GLU A 89 6.20 -25.92 6.45
N VAL A 90 5.36 -26.81 5.89
CA VAL A 90 4.96 -28.05 6.58
C VAL A 90 5.81 -29.23 6.09
N PRO A 91 6.68 -29.80 6.94
CA PRO A 91 7.54 -30.92 6.54
C PRO A 91 6.73 -32.14 6.12
N GLY A 92 7.03 -32.69 4.94
CA GLY A 92 6.35 -33.88 4.41
C GLY A 92 4.94 -33.61 3.86
N PHE A 93 4.53 -32.34 3.74
CA PHE A 93 3.31 -31.99 3.03
C PHE A 93 3.43 -32.38 1.56
N THR A 94 2.43 -33.07 1.04
CA THR A 94 2.37 -33.50 -0.34
C THR A 94 0.99 -33.24 -0.90
N ILE A 95 0.93 -32.90 -2.18
CA ILE A 95 -0.31 -32.64 -2.88
C ILE A 95 -0.52 -33.65 -4.00
N ASP A 96 -1.78 -33.89 -4.35
CA ASP A 96 -2.11 -34.69 -5.51
C ASP A 96 -2.04 -33.86 -6.80
N ARG A 97 -2.08 -34.57 -7.93
CA ARG A 97 -2.03 -33.98 -9.25
C ARG A 97 -3.14 -32.95 -9.47
N LYS A 98 -4.35 -33.26 -9.00
CA LYS A 98 -5.53 -32.42 -9.19
C LYS A 98 -5.38 -31.07 -8.49
N THR A 99 -4.87 -31.08 -7.25
CA THR A 99 -4.59 -29.87 -6.49
C THR A 99 -3.51 -29.03 -7.17
N ALA A 100 -2.45 -29.67 -7.68
CA ALA A 100 -1.39 -28.96 -8.40
C ALA A 100 -1.89 -28.34 -9.71
N GLU A 101 -2.63 -29.09 -10.52
CA GLU A 101 -3.23 -28.58 -11.77
C GLU A 101 -4.17 -27.41 -11.50
N HIS A 102 -4.99 -27.51 -10.43
CA HIS A 102 -5.88 -26.42 -10.05
C HIS A 102 -5.13 -25.17 -9.59
N ALA A 103 -4.16 -25.34 -8.69
CA ALA A 103 -3.40 -24.22 -8.14
C ALA A 103 -2.58 -23.50 -9.23
N THR A 104 -1.89 -24.27 -10.07
CA THR A 104 -1.12 -23.72 -11.21
C THR A 104 -2.03 -23.02 -12.22
N ALA A 105 -3.20 -23.58 -12.56
CA ALA A 105 -4.15 -22.92 -13.46
C ALA A 105 -4.66 -21.58 -12.92
N ILE A 106 -4.87 -21.47 -11.60
CA ILE A 106 -5.23 -20.21 -10.95
C ILE A 106 -4.10 -19.19 -11.08
N TYR A 107 -2.84 -19.59 -10.87
CA TYR A 107 -1.70 -18.70 -11.05
C TYR A 107 -1.56 -18.25 -12.51
N LEU A 108 -1.78 -19.14 -13.48
CA LEU A 108 -1.78 -18.77 -14.90
C LEU A 108 -2.81 -17.70 -15.19
N GLN A 109 -4.05 -17.91 -14.73
CA GLN A 109 -5.12 -16.95 -14.95
C GLN A 109 -4.78 -15.60 -14.29
N ALA A 110 -4.22 -15.61 -13.08
CA ALA A 110 -3.79 -14.40 -12.40
C ALA A 110 -2.69 -13.67 -13.18
N ILE A 111 -1.70 -14.38 -13.72
CA ILE A 111 -0.66 -13.79 -14.57
C ILE A 111 -1.29 -13.16 -15.82
N LEU A 112 -2.19 -13.88 -16.50
CA LEU A 112 -2.90 -13.35 -17.68
C LEU A 112 -3.77 -12.14 -17.35
N ASP A 113 -4.44 -12.13 -16.19
CA ASP A 113 -5.25 -11.01 -15.73
C ASP A 113 -4.40 -9.75 -15.51
N LEU A 114 -3.16 -9.91 -15.05
CA LEU A 114 -2.21 -8.83 -14.82
C LEU A 114 -1.56 -8.33 -16.12
N MET A 115 -1.30 -9.22 -17.08
CA MET A 115 -0.69 -8.84 -18.37
C MET A 115 -1.71 -8.33 -19.40
N GLY A 116 -2.95 -8.80 -19.33
CA GLY A 116 -3.95 -8.65 -20.40
C GLY A 116 -4.81 -7.38 -20.35
N ARG A 117 -4.54 -6.42 -19.45
CA ARG A 117 -5.28 -5.14 -19.41
C ARG A 117 -4.32 -3.97 -19.51
N ASP A 118 -4.62 -3.05 -20.44
CA ASP A 118 -4.00 -1.74 -20.53
C ASP A 118 -3.92 -1.10 -19.14
N PHE A 119 -2.70 -0.87 -18.67
CA PHE A 119 -2.42 -0.33 -17.34
C PHE A 119 -2.92 1.11 -17.22
N GLU A 120 -4.17 1.31 -16.80
CA GLU A 120 -4.56 2.55 -16.13
C GLU A 120 -4.09 2.47 -14.67
N ALA A 121 -2.98 3.14 -14.39
CA ALA A 121 -2.47 3.30 -13.03
C ALA A 121 -3.59 3.83 -12.13
N LYS A 122 -4.10 2.96 -11.25
CA LYS A 122 -5.23 3.29 -10.37
C LYS A 122 -4.92 4.53 -9.54
N GLY A 123 -5.81 5.51 -9.64
CA GLY A 123 -5.75 6.75 -8.88
C GLY A 123 -5.76 6.50 -7.38
N TRP A 124 -5.08 7.40 -6.66
CA TRP A 124 -4.91 7.40 -5.20
C TRP A 124 -6.20 7.12 -4.39
N TRP A 125 -7.37 7.48 -4.92
CA TRP A 125 -8.67 7.24 -4.30
C TRP A 125 -9.07 5.76 -4.18
N GLN A 126 -8.76 4.90 -5.16
CA GLN A 126 -9.04 3.47 -5.04
C GLN A 126 -8.13 2.78 -4.02
N ARG A 127 -6.90 3.30 -3.81
CA ARG A 127 -5.97 2.80 -2.78
C ARG A 127 -6.56 3.01 -1.38
N PHE A 128 -7.07 4.22 -1.14
CA PHE A 128 -7.69 4.60 0.13
C PHE A 128 -8.95 3.78 0.44
N ILE A 129 -9.80 3.52 -0.56
CA ILE A 129 -11.03 2.73 -0.39
C ILE A 129 -10.72 1.26 -0.07
N ASN A 130 -9.74 0.66 -0.75
CA ASN A 130 -9.38 -0.74 -0.51
C ASN A 130 -8.76 -0.94 0.89
N GLU A 131 -7.93 -0.01 1.36
CA GLU A 131 -7.42 -0.01 2.74
C GLU A 131 -8.54 0.19 3.78
N TRP A 132 -9.53 1.05 3.49
CA TRP A 132 -10.66 1.30 4.38
C TRP A 132 -11.62 0.11 4.50
N VAL A 133 -11.90 -0.58 3.40
CA VAL A 133 -12.77 -1.78 3.39
C VAL A 133 -12.12 -2.91 4.19
N TYR A 134 -10.81 -3.12 4.04
CA TYR A 134 -10.06 -4.11 4.81
C TYR A 134 -10.01 -3.80 6.32
N PHE A 135 -9.82 -2.52 6.67
CA PHE A 135 -9.87 -2.07 8.07
C PHE A 135 -11.25 -2.30 8.69
N GLY A 136 -12.32 -2.12 7.91
CA GLY A 136 -13.69 -2.30 8.38
C GLY A 136 -14.11 -3.74 8.64
N GLU A 137 -13.64 -4.70 7.82
CA GLU A 137 -13.89 -6.13 8.05
C GLU A 137 -13.08 -6.69 9.22
N SER A 138 -11.85 -6.21 9.41
CA SER A 138 -10.92 -6.78 10.40
C SER A 138 -11.21 -6.35 11.85
N HIS A 139 -11.81 -5.17 12.09
CA HIS A 139 -12.05 -4.63 13.44
C HIS A 139 -13.41 -3.93 13.63
N PRO A 140 -14.54 -4.66 13.63
CA PRO A 140 -15.88 -4.07 13.74
C PRO A 140 -16.15 -3.31 15.05
N GLN A 141 -15.41 -3.61 16.13
CA GLN A 141 -15.56 -2.94 17.42
C GLN A 141 -14.94 -1.54 17.45
N LEU A 142 -13.84 -1.32 16.70
CA LEU A 142 -13.19 -0.01 16.61
C LEU A 142 -14.02 0.96 15.78
N LEU A 143 -14.61 0.52 14.67
CA LEU A 143 -15.53 1.34 13.87
C LEU A 143 -16.76 1.76 14.68
N ARG A 144 -17.33 0.86 15.49
CA ARG A 144 -18.45 1.20 16.37
C ARG A 144 -18.03 2.23 17.43
N GLY A 145 -16.85 2.07 18.03
CA GLY A 145 -16.30 3.04 18.99
C GLY A 145 -16.04 4.41 18.35
N LEU A 146 -15.51 4.43 17.12
CA LEU A 146 -15.22 5.65 16.38
C LEU A 146 -16.51 6.35 15.95
N LEU A 147 -17.52 5.63 15.45
CA LEU A 147 -18.83 6.21 15.11
C LEU A 147 -19.53 6.78 16.34
N VAL A 148 -19.54 6.06 17.46
CA VAL A 148 -20.09 6.57 18.72
C VAL A 148 -19.29 7.78 19.20
N GLY A 149 -17.96 7.76 19.09
CA GLY A 149 -17.10 8.88 19.43
C GLY A 149 -17.37 10.12 18.57
N VAL A 150 -17.51 9.95 17.26
CA VAL A 150 -17.88 11.03 16.33
C VAL A 150 -19.27 11.59 16.66
N LEU A 151 -20.22 10.74 17.01
CA LEU A 151 -21.58 11.16 17.35
C LEU A 151 -21.61 11.93 18.68
N ILE A 152 -20.89 11.44 19.69
CA ILE A 152 -20.69 12.16 20.96
C ILE A 152 -19.98 13.50 20.72
N PHE A 153 -18.96 13.52 19.85
CA PHE A 153 -18.24 14.73 19.50
C PHE A 153 -19.15 15.75 18.81
N LEU A 154 -19.96 15.33 17.83
CA LEU A 154 -20.90 16.22 17.14
C LEU A 154 -21.96 16.79 18.09
N VAL A 155 -22.52 15.95 18.96
CA VAL A 155 -23.46 16.40 19.99
C VAL A 155 -22.77 17.34 20.98
N GLY A 156 -21.51 17.06 21.34
CA GLY A 156 -20.70 17.91 22.20
C GLY A 156 -20.43 19.28 21.58
N VAL A 157 -20.03 19.33 20.31
CA VAL A 157 -19.82 20.59 19.57
C VAL A 157 -21.11 21.37 19.46
N TRP A 158 -22.22 20.71 19.12
CA TRP A 158 -23.53 21.34 19.06
C TRP A 158 -23.97 21.90 20.43
N PHE A 159 -23.77 21.13 21.50
CA PHE A 159 -24.04 21.57 22.87
C PHE A 159 -23.15 22.76 23.27
N LEU A 160 -21.85 22.73 22.96
CA LEU A 160 -20.95 23.84 23.28
C LEU A 160 -21.29 25.12 22.50
N ALA A 161 -21.81 25.00 21.28
CA ALA A 161 -22.20 26.17 20.48
C ALA A 161 -23.43 26.89 21.05
N ASP A 162 -24.44 26.12 21.48
CA ASP A 162 -25.75 26.67 21.88
C ASP A 162 -25.88 26.93 23.39
N THR A 163 -24.91 26.53 24.21
CA THR A 163 -24.97 26.73 25.67
C THR A 163 -23.97 27.76 26.18
N ALA A 164 -24.42 28.60 27.12
CA ALA A 164 -23.61 29.61 27.80
C ALA A 164 -22.28 29.08 28.39
N PRO A 165 -22.22 27.91 29.07
CA PRO A 165 -20.94 27.34 29.51
C PRO A 165 -20.01 26.93 28.36
N GLY A 166 -20.58 26.54 27.21
CA GLY A 166 -19.81 26.19 26.02
C GLY A 166 -19.18 27.41 25.35
N GLN A 167 -19.94 28.51 25.23
CA GLN A 167 -19.41 29.78 24.72
C GLN A 167 -18.26 30.30 25.60
N TRP A 168 -18.38 30.19 26.92
CA TRP A 168 -17.29 30.55 27.84
C TRP A 168 -16.02 29.72 27.62
N LEU A 169 -16.15 28.40 27.38
CA LEU A 169 -15.02 27.53 27.06
C LEU A 169 -14.35 27.90 25.73
N VAL A 170 -15.16 28.23 24.72
CA VAL A 170 -14.66 28.69 23.41
C VAL A 170 -13.92 30.01 23.57
N ASP A 171 -14.48 30.97 24.30
CA ASP A 171 -13.84 32.26 24.57
C ASP A 171 -12.52 32.10 25.32
N LEU A 172 -12.45 31.18 26.29
CA LEU A 172 -11.22 30.85 27.01
C LEU A 172 -10.17 30.25 26.07
N ALA A 173 -10.57 29.31 25.21
CA ALA A 173 -9.67 28.68 24.23
C ALA A 173 -9.16 29.69 23.19
N VAL A 174 -10.02 30.56 22.69
CA VAL A 174 -9.65 31.63 21.75
C VAL A 174 -8.74 32.65 22.43
N GLY A 175 -9.05 33.04 23.68
CA GLY A 175 -8.20 33.92 24.48
C GLY A 175 -6.80 33.34 24.72
N PHE A 176 -6.72 32.03 25.03
CA PHE A 176 -5.45 31.32 25.15
C PHE A 176 -4.70 31.26 23.82
N THR A 177 -5.40 31.06 22.71
CA THR A 177 -4.80 31.07 21.37
C THR A 177 -4.17 32.43 21.05
N HIS A 178 -4.87 33.53 21.34
CA HIS A 178 -4.31 34.88 21.19
C HIS A 178 -3.12 35.13 22.10
N PHE A 179 -3.14 34.62 23.34
CA PHE A 179 -2.00 34.69 24.26
C PHE A 179 -0.77 33.99 23.67
N VAL A 180 -0.90 32.74 23.22
CA VAL A 180 0.20 31.98 22.61
C VAL A 180 0.71 32.66 21.34
N LEU A 181 -0.19 33.12 20.46
CA LEU A 181 0.19 33.83 19.23
C LEU A 181 0.91 35.14 19.52
N SER A 182 0.51 35.88 20.56
CA SER A 182 1.21 37.09 20.99
C SER A 182 2.65 36.79 21.39
N TRP A 183 2.88 35.71 22.13
CA TRP A 183 4.23 35.24 22.48
C TRP A 183 5.06 34.87 21.23
N VAL A 184 4.45 34.21 20.25
CA VAL A 184 5.12 33.87 18.98
C VAL A 184 5.57 35.13 18.23
N TRP A 185 4.72 36.17 18.16
CA TRP A 185 5.09 37.44 17.53
C TRP A 185 6.26 38.13 18.23
N TRP A 186 6.29 38.13 19.57
CA TRP A 186 7.42 38.66 20.33
C TRP A 186 8.72 37.91 20.05
N LEU A 187 8.67 36.59 19.95
CA LEU A 187 9.80 35.75 19.57
C LEU A 187 10.33 36.07 18.16
N ILE A 188 9.43 36.21 17.19
CA ILE A 188 9.80 36.58 15.81
C ILE A 188 10.45 37.97 15.76
N LEU A 189 9.89 38.94 16.48
CA LEU A 189 10.42 40.29 16.54
C LEU A 189 11.82 40.32 17.19
N LEU A 190 12.01 39.57 18.28
CA LEU A 190 13.31 39.44 18.94
C LEU A 190 14.36 38.79 18.02
N LEU A 191 13.98 37.74 17.28
CA LEU A 191 14.84 37.11 16.28
C LEU A 191 15.23 38.09 15.16
N ALA A 192 14.28 38.88 14.67
CA ALA A 192 14.53 39.89 13.64
C ALA A 192 15.51 40.99 14.12
N ILE A 193 15.40 41.42 15.38
CA ILE A 193 16.36 42.37 15.98
C ILE A 193 17.76 41.75 16.03
N ILE A 194 17.90 40.51 16.51
CA ILE A 194 19.19 39.81 16.56
C ILE A 194 19.82 39.72 15.16
N LEU A 195 19.05 39.29 14.17
CA LEU A 195 19.50 39.21 12.79
C LEU A 195 19.92 40.58 12.24
N GLY A 196 19.18 41.64 12.57
CA GLY A 196 19.53 43.01 12.21
C GLY A 196 20.87 43.44 12.83
N VAL A 197 21.11 43.15 14.11
CA VAL A 197 22.38 43.46 14.78
C VAL A 197 23.54 42.69 14.16
N VAL A 198 23.35 41.41 13.82
CA VAL A 198 24.36 40.61 13.13
C VAL A 198 24.67 41.17 11.75
N ALA A 199 23.64 41.54 10.97
CA ALA A 199 23.81 42.13 9.64
C ALA A 199 24.54 43.49 9.69
N VAL A 200 24.18 44.36 10.63
CA VAL A 200 24.87 45.66 10.83
C VAL A 200 26.31 45.44 11.26
N SER A 201 26.55 44.50 12.19
CA SER A 201 27.90 44.15 12.65
C SER A 201 28.74 43.63 11.48
N TRP A 202 28.20 42.76 10.64
CA TRP A 202 28.86 42.25 9.43
C TRP A 202 29.28 43.40 8.51
N ILE A 203 28.35 44.30 8.16
CA ILE A 203 28.62 45.45 7.29
C ILE A 203 29.71 46.36 7.87
N PHE A 204 29.67 46.59 9.19
CA PHE A 204 30.67 47.41 9.87
C PHE A 204 32.07 46.79 9.82
N PHE A 205 32.18 45.48 10.06
CA PHE A 205 33.46 44.77 9.97
C PHE A 205 34.02 44.72 8.54
N GLU A 206 33.15 44.60 7.54
CA GLU A 206 33.57 44.56 6.14
C GLU A 206 34.08 45.93 5.65
N ARG A 207 33.48 47.03 6.13
CA ARG A 207 33.99 48.39 5.87
C ARG A 207 35.34 48.68 6.51
N ARG A 208 35.73 47.96 7.57
CA ARG A 208 37.00 48.17 8.28
C ARG A 208 38.17 47.35 7.72
N LYS A 209 37.90 46.37 6.85
CA LYS A 209 38.90 45.53 6.19
C LYS A 209 39.35 46.08 4.81
N ARG A 210 38.68 47.11 4.28
CA ARG A 210 39.16 47.92 3.16
C ARG A 210 39.82 49.18 3.70
#